data_AF-A0AA88KV21-F1
#
_entry.id   AF-A0AA88KV21-F1
#
_cell.length_a   1.000
_cell.length_b   1.000
_cell.length_c   1.000
_cell.angle_alpha   90.00
_cell.angle_beta   90.00
_cell.angle_gamma   90.00
#
_symmetry.space_group_name_H-M   'P 1'
#
loop_
_entity.id
_entity.type
_entity.pdbx_description
1 polymer ?
#
loop_
_entity_poly.entity_id
_entity_poly.type
_entity_poly.pdbx_seq_one_letter_code
_entity_poly.pdbx_strand_id
1 'polypeptide(L)'
;MALQEASEAYLVGLFEDTNLCAIHAKRVTIMPKDIQIARRIRRGKGGKVKGKAKSRSNRAGLPFPVGRIHRLLRKGNYAERVGAGAPVYLAAVMVYLAADVLELAGNAARDNKKTRIIPRHL
;
A
#
# COMPACT_ATOMS: atom_id res chain seq x y z
N MET A 1 -5.70 40.40 -8.90
CA MET A 1 -4.37 40.53 -9.55
C MET A 1 -3.37 39.49 -9.05
N ALA A 2 -3.16 39.31 -7.74
CA ALA A 2 -2.17 38.34 -7.22
C ALA A 2 -2.27 36.89 -7.75
N LEU A 3 -3.49 36.34 -7.94
CA LEU A 3 -3.65 34.98 -8.48
C LEU A 3 -3.24 34.85 -9.96
N GLN A 4 -3.48 35.91 -10.73
CA GLN A 4 -3.11 35.95 -12.15
C GLN A 4 -1.59 36.00 -12.29
N GLU A 5 -0.94 36.91 -11.57
CA GLU A 5 0.53 37.03 -11.53
C GLU A 5 1.19 35.73 -11.07
N ALA A 6 0.66 35.07 -10.04
CA ALA A 6 1.16 33.79 -9.58
C ALA A 6 1.00 32.68 -10.64
N SER A 7 -0.09 32.69 -11.40
CA SER A 7 -0.34 31.73 -12.47
C SER A 7 0.59 31.96 -13.67
N GLU A 8 0.80 33.22 -14.04
CA GLU A 8 1.73 33.62 -15.11
C GLU A 8 3.17 33.23 -14.74
N ALA A 9 3.64 33.59 -13.54
CA ALA A 9 4.98 33.22 -13.06
C ALA A 9 5.19 31.69 -13.03
N TYR A 10 4.16 30.93 -12.64
CA TYR A 10 4.23 29.46 -12.64
C TYR A 10 4.35 28.88 -14.05
N LEU A 11 3.51 29.34 -14.97
CA LEU A 11 3.50 28.86 -16.35
C LEU A 11 4.78 29.22 -17.09
N VAL A 12 5.24 30.46 -16.97
CA VAL A 12 6.49 30.92 -17.59
C VAL A 12 7.66 30.05 -17.15
N GLY A 13 7.86 29.88 -15.83
CA GLY A 13 8.95 29.05 -15.34
C GLY A 13 8.80 27.57 -15.75
N LEU A 14 7.58 27.03 -15.78
CA LEU A 14 7.38 25.64 -16.20
C LEU A 14 7.72 25.45 -17.68
N PHE A 15 7.37 26.41 -18.53
CA PHE A 15 7.68 26.35 -19.96
C PHE A 15 9.18 26.54 -20.23
N GLU A 16 9.89 27.38 -19.47
CA GLU A 16 11.35 27.49 -19.51
C GLU A 16 12.03 26.15 -19.23
N ASP A 17 11.66 25.49 -18.13
CA ASP A 17 12.22 24.17 -17.77
C ASP A 17 11.86 23.08 -18.79
N THR A 18 10.65 23.16 -19.35
CA THR A 18 10.20 22.23 -20.40
C THR A 18 10.99 22.43 -21.69
N ASN A 19 11.26 23.68 -22.06
CA ASN A 19 12.05 24.03 -23.23
C ASN A 19 13.50 23.52 -23.09
N LEU A 20 14.11 23.67 -21.91
CA LEU A 20 15.43 23.11 -21.62
C LEU A 20 15.46 21.58 -21.79
N CYS A 21 14.41 20.87 -21.36
CA CYS A 21 14.29 19.42 -21.55
C CYS A 21 14.17 19.03 -23.03
N ALA A 22 13.45 19.83 -23.83
CA ALA A 22 13.33 19.61 -25.28
C ALA A 22 14.66 19.84 -26.01
N ILE A 23 15.38 20.92 -25.68
CA ILE A 23 16.71 21.24 -26.24
C ILE A 23 17.73 20.16 -25.88
N HIS A 24 17.73 19.69 -24.62
CA HIS A 24 18.60 18.59 -24.19
C HIS A 24 18.37 17.31 -25.03
N ALA A 25 17.12 17.07 -25.44
CA ALA A 25 16.74 15.97 -26.32
C ALA A 25 16.89 16.28 -27.83
N LYS A 26 17.55 17.38 -28.20
CA LYS A 26 17.74 17.86 -29.59
C LYS A 26 16.42 18.07 -30.36
N ARG A 27 15.37 18.52 -29.67
CA ARG A 27 14.05 18.82 -30.24
C ARG A 27 13.70 20.29 -30.05
N VAL A 28 13.03 20.88 -31.05
CA VAL A 28 12.52 22.27 -31.01
C VAL A 28 11.06 22.32 -30.53
N THR A 29 10.33 21.21 -30.63
CA THR A 29 8.94 21.10 -30.18
C THR A 29 8.85 20.51 -28.78
N ILE A 30 8.18 21.24 -27.86
CA ILE A 30 7.85 20.73 -26.53
C ILE A 30 6.85 19.58 -26.62
N MET A 31 7.10 18.50 -25.88
CA MET A 31 6.23 17.33 -25.80
C MET A 31 5.72 17.14 -24.37
N PRO A 32 4.58 16.43 -24.17
CA PRO A 32 4.08 16.13 -22.82
C PRO A 32 5.11 15.46 -21.89
N LYS A 33 6.04 14.67 -22.46
CA LYS A 33 7.14 14.04 -21.72
C LYS A 33 8.11 15.06 -21.12
N ASP A 34 8.36 16.18 -21.81
CA ASP A 34 9.25 17.24 -21.32
C ASP A 34 8.64 17.93 -20.09
N ILE A 35 7.33 18.17 -20.11
CA ILE A 35 6.58 18.75 -18.98
C ILE A 35 6.60 17.79 -17.78
N GLN A 36 6.42 16.48 -18.02
CA GLN A 36 6.49 15.47 -16.96
C GLN A 36 7.88 15.43 -16.30
N ILE A 37 8.94 15.53 -17.10
CA ILE A 37 10.32 15.56 -16.61
C ILE A 37 10.59 16.86 -15.83
N ALA A 38 10.26 18.02 -16.40
CA ALA A 38 10.40 19.33 -15.74
C ALA A 38 9.67 19.37 -14.38
N ARG A 39 8.43 18.89 -14.32
CA ARG A 39 7.66 18.79 -13.06
C ARG A 39 8.31 17.85 -12.05
N ARG A 40 8.94 16.76 -12.50
CA ARG A 40 9.64 15.82 -11.62
C ARG A 40 10.92 16.41 -11.04
N ILE A 41 11.69 17.14 -11.86
CA ILE A 41 12.90 17.85 -11.43
C ILE A 41 12.53 18.95 -10.43
N ARG A 42 11.49 19.76 -10.70
CA ARG A 42 10.95 20.75 -9.74
C ARG A 42 10.53 20.11 -8.41
N ARG A 43 9.87 18.94 -8.45
CA ARG A 43 9.49 18.18 -7.24
C ARG A 43 10.69 17.60 -6.48
N GLY A 44 11.83 17.41 -7.14
CA GLY A 44 13.03 16.81 -6.56
C GLY A 44 13.73 17.69 -5.52
N LYS A 45 13.54 19.03 -5.56
CA LYS A 45 14.18 19.96 -4.62
C LYS A 45 13.47 20.11 -3.26
N GLY A 46 12.36 19.41 -2.99
CA GLY A 46 11.63 19.55 -1.71
C GLY A 46 10.78 18.35 -1.27
N GLY A 47 10.84 17.22 -1.97
CA GLY A 47 10.06 16.03 -1.62
C GLY A 47 10.74 15.21 -0.52
N LYS A 48 10.23 15.27 0.73
CA LYS A 48 10.55 14.25 1.75
C LYS A 48 10.31 12.86 1.14
N VAL A 49 11.34 12.03 1.03
CA VAL A 49 11.21 10.64 0.59
C VAL A 49 10.28 9.94 1.58
N LYS A 50 9.06 9.60 1.15
CA LYS A 50 8.11 8.88 2.02
C LYS A 50 8.72 7.52 2.35
N GLY A 51 8.98 7.28 3.63
CA GLY A 51 9.42 5.97 4.12
C GLY A 51 8.44 4.87 3.74
N LYS A 52 8.95 3.64 3.58
CA LYS A 52 8.11 2.47 3.24
C LYS A 52 6.96 2.33 4.26
N ALA A 53 5.73 2.26 3.77
CA ALA A 53 4.56 2.10 4.62
C ALA A 53 4.57 0.70 5.29
N LYS A 54 4.63 0.65 6.62
CA LYS A 54 4.44 -0.61 7.37
C LYS A 54 2.96 -1.02 7.35
N SER A 55 2.71 -2.29 7.03
CA SER A 55 1.35 -2.85 6.99
C SER A 55 0.73 -2.93 8.39
N ARG A 56 -0.61 -2.95 8.48
CA ARG A 56 -1.32 -3.11 9.75
C ARG A 56 -1.06 -4.47 10.41
N SER A 57 -0.92 -5.54 9.64
CA SER A 57 -0.55 -6.86 10.16
C SER A 57 0.84 -6.86 10.79
N ASN A 58 1.83 -6.28 10.09
CA ASN A 58 3.20 -6.17 10.61
C ASN A 58 3.28 -5.29 11.85
N ARG A 59 2.43 -4.25 11.97
CA ARG A 59 2.34 -3.44 13.20
C ARG A 59 1.68 -4.19 14.36
N ALA A 60 0.68 -5.02 14.06
CA ALA A 60 -0.04 -5.81 15.05
C ALA A 60 0.70 -7.11 15.45
N GLY A 61 1.77 -7.48 14.74
CA GLY A 61 2.49 -8.73 15.01
C GLY A 61 1.72 -10.00 14.62
N LEU A 62 0.67 -9.88 13.81
CA LEU A 62 -0.20 -11.00 13.45
C LEU A 62 0.18 -11.57 12.07
N PRO A 63 0.26 -12.91 11.91
CA PRO A 63 0.51 -13.53 10.62
C PRO A 63 -0.65 -13.34 9.63
N PHE A 64 -1.88 -13.15 10.15
CA PHE A 64 -3.07 -12.99 9.33
C PHE A 64 -3.22 -11.57 8.76
N PRO A 65 -3.85 -11.42 7.58
CA PRO A 65 -3.93 -10.15 6.87
C PRO A 65 -5.04 -9.23 7.41
N VAL A 66 -4.75 -8.48 8.49
CA VAL A 66 -5.62 -7.47 9.13
C VAL A 66 -6.19 -6.48 8.10
N GLY A 67 -5.37 -6.04 7.14
CA GLY A 67 -5.80 -5.10 6.10
C GLY A 67 -6.90 -5.65 5.20
N ARG A 68 -6.81 -6.94 4.86
CA ARG A 68 -7.80 -7.65 4.03
C ARG A 68 -9.07 -7.92 4.82
N ILE A 69 -8.94 -8.35 6.07
CA ILE A 69 -10.07 -8.60 6.98
C ILE A 69 -10.90 -7.34 7.15
N HIS A 70 -10.27 -6.19 7.39
CA HIS A 70 -10.97 -4.92 7.46
C HIS A 70 -11.76 -4.56 6.20
N ARG A 71 -11.21 -4.86 5.01
CA ARG A 71 -11.92 -4.65 3.74
C ARG A 71 -13.12 -5.58 3.61
N LEU A 72 -12.97 -6.84 4.01
CA LEU A 72 -14.06 -7.82 4.01
C LEU A 72 -15.18 -7.44 4.99
N LEU A 73 -14.83 -6.93 6.17
CA LEU A 73 -15.81 -6.44 7.15
C LEU A 73 -16.67 -5.29 6.59
N ARG A 74 -16.04 -4.34 5.87
CA ARG A 74 -16.81 -3.29 5.20
C ARG A 74 -17.63 -3.80 4.02
N LYS A 75 -17.08 -4.73 3.22
CA LYS A 75 -17.79 -5.31 2.07
C LYS A 75 -19.02 -6.12 2.51
N GLY A 76 -18.92 -6.82 3.63
CA GLY A 76 -20.03 -7.61 4.17
C GLY A 76 -21.11 -6.78 4.90
N ASN A 77 -20.95 -5.46 5.01
CA ASN A 77 -21.90 -4.56 5.66
C ASN A 77 -22.34 -5.00 7.07
N TYR A 78 -21.43 -5.64 7.83
CA TYR A 78 -21.75 -6.17 9.17
C TYR A 78 -22.01 -5.08 10.22
N ALA A 79 -21.54 -3.86 9.95
CA ALA A 79 -21.81 -2.66 10.75
C ALA A 79 -21.66 -1.42 9.86
N GLU A 80 -22.42 -0.37 10.17
CA GLU A 80 -22.33 0.93 9.49
C GLU A 80 -20.91 1.53 9.62
N ARG A 81 -20.26 1.32 10.78
CA ARG A 81 -18.89 1.74 11.05
C ARG A 81 -18.07 0.61 11.62
N VAL A 82 -16.93 0.33 10.98
CA VAL A 82 -15.94 -0.64 11.46
C VAL A 82 -14.79 0.12 12.10
N GLY A 83 -14.60 -0.05 13.41
CA GLY A 83 -13.49 0.52 14.16
C GLY A 83 -12.13 -0.05 13.75
N ALA A 84 -11.05 0.69 13.98
CA ALA A 84 -9.70 0.27 13.59
C ALA A 84 -9.20 -0.99 14.32
N GLY A 85 -9.70 -1.25 15.54
CA GLY A 85 -9.36 -2.42 16.35
C GLY A 85 -10.12 -3.69 15.98
N ALA A 86 -11.33 -3.58 15.43
CA ALA A 86 -12.16 -4.72 15.03
C ALA A 86 -11.44 -5.74 14.11
N PRO A 87 -10.76 -5.34 13.02
CA PRO A 87 -10.03 -6.30 12.18
C PRO A 87 -8.78 -6.89 12.85
N VAL A 88 -8.21 -6.21 13.85
CA VAL A 88 -7.05 -6.72 14.61
C VAL A 88 -7.52 -7.81 15.56
N TYR A 89 -8.60 -7.54 16.29
CA TYR A 89 -9.21 -8.51 17.19
C TYR A 89 -9.65 -9.77 16.44
N LEU A 90 -10.38 -9.59 15.33
CA LEU A 90 -10.82 -10.72 14.50
C LEU A 90 -9.65 -11.52 13.95
N ALA A 91 -8.59 -10.85 13.48
CA ALA A 91 -7.39 -11.53 13.02
C ALA A 91 -6.71 -12.33 14.14
N ALA A 92 -6.65 -11.79 15.36
CA ALA A 92 -6.06 -12.48 16.50
C ALA A 92 -6.85 -13.73 16.88
N VAL A 93 -8.18 -13.64 16.95
CA VAL A 93 -9.05 -14.79 17.25
C VAL A 93 -8.92 -15.87 16.17
N MET A 94 -8.90 -15.49 14.89
CA MET A 94 -8.71 -16.44 13.79
C MET A 94 -7.35 -17.14 13.85
N VAL A 95 -6.28 -16.43 14.24
CA VAL A 95 -4.94 -17.01 14.41
C VAL A 95 -4.93 -18.01 15.56
N TYR A 96 -5.55 -17.66 16.68
CA TYR A 96 -5.65 -18.52 17.85
C TYR A 96 -6.37 -19.83 17.50
N LEU A 97 -7.57 -19.75 16.91
CA LEU A 97 -8.32 -20.95 16.51
C LEU A 97 -7.57 -21.80 15.47
N ALA A 98 -6.90 -21.16 14.50
CA ALA A 98 -6.12 -21.88 13.50
C ALA A 98 -4.91 -22.59 14.13
N ALA A 99 -4.26 -21.98 15.14
CA ALA A 99 -3.15 -22.60 15.86
C ALA A 99 -3.62 -23.83 16.63
N ASP A 100 -4.72 -23.72 17.38
CA ASP A 100 -5.27 -24.84 18.16
C ASP A 100 -5.65 -26.02 17.27
N VAL A 101 -6.34 -25.76 16.14
CA VAL A 101 -6.71 -26.81 15.17
C VAL A 101 -5.46 -27.45 14.55
N LEU A 102 -4.46 -26.66 14.17
CA LEU A 102 -3.24 -27.18 13.57
C LEU A 102 -2.37 -27.95 14.58
N GLU A 103 -2.41 -27.60 15.86
CA GLU A 103 -1.72 -28.31 16.93
C GLU A 103 -2.32 -29.71 17.11
N LEU A 104 -3.65 -29.79 17.27
CA LEU A 104 -4.35 -31.07 17.40
C LEU A 104 -4.17 -31.95 16.15
N ALA A 105 -4.32 -31.36 14.96
CA ALA A 105 -4.14 -32.07 13.70
C ALA A 105 -2.68 -32.50 13.46
N GLY A 106 -1.72 -31.72 13.94
CA GLY A 106 -0.29 -32.05 13.91
C GLY A 106 0.02 -33.26 14.77
N ASN A 107 -0.56 -33.32 15.98
CA ASN A 107 -0.42 -34.47 16.88
C ASN A 107 -1.04 -35.73 16.25
N ALA A 108 -2.28 -35.64 15.76
CA ALA A 108 -2.95 -36.75 15.06
C ALA A 108 -2.16 -37.24 13.83
N ALA A 109 -1.51 -36.33 13.09
CA ALA A 109 -0.64 -36.71 11.97
C ALA A 109 0.58 -37.51 12.44
N ARG A 110 1.22 -37.03 13.51
CA ARG A 110 2.41 -37.65 14.10
C ARG A 110 2.11 -39.05 14.66
N ASP A 111 0.97 -39.22 15.32
CA ASP A 111 0.52 -40.52 15.85
C ASP A 111 0.29 -41.53 14.72
N ASN A 112 -0.22 -41.06 13.58
CA ASN A 112 -0.35 -41.85 12.36
C ASN A 112 0.98 -42.03 11.58
N LYS A 113 2.12 -41.63 12.17
CA LYS A 113 3.46 -41.66 11.56
C LYS A 113 3.53 -40.93 10.21
N LYS A 114 2.70 -39.89 10.03
CA LYS A 114 2.69 -39.04 8.84
C LYS A 114 3.38 -37.73 9.16
N THR A 115 4.22 -37.26 8.24
CA THR A 115 4.89 -35.95 8.30
C THR A 115 4.03 -34.82 7.74
N ARG A 116 2.86 -35.14 7.18
CA ARG A 116 1.94 -34.20 6.54
C ARG A 116 0.55 -34.35 7.13
N ILE A 117 -0.07 -33.22 7.45
CA ILE A 117 -1.48 -33.14 7.85
C ILE A 117 -2.35 -33.39 6.60
N ILE A 118 -3.26 -34.37 6.68
CA ILE A 118 -4.27 -34.64 5.65
C ILE A 118 -5.67 -34.38 6.23
N PRO A 119 -6.72 -34.21 5.41
CA PRO A 119 -8.07 -33.91 5.91
C PRO A 119 -8.63 -34.90 6.94
N ARG A 120 -8.08 -36.12 7.04
CA ARG A 120 -8.45 -37.11 8.07
C ARG A 120 -7.93 -36.78 9.48
N HIS A 121 -7.01 -35.83 9.62
CA HIS A 121 -6.44 -35.43 10.91
C HIS A 121 -7.10 -34.16 11.48
N LEU A 122 -7.97 -33.52 10.70
CA LEU A 122 -8.80 -32.40 11.12
C LEU A 122 -10.08 -32.93 11.75
#